data_AF-A0A858JRE7-F1
#
_entry.id   AF-A0A858JRE7-F1
#
_cell.length_a   1.000
_cell.length_b   1.000
_cell.length_c   1.000
_cell.angle_alpha   90.00
_cell.angle_beta   90.00
_cell.angle_gamma   90.00
#
_symmetry.space_group_name_H-M   'P 1'
#
loop_
_entity.id
_entity.type
_entity.pdbx_description
1 polymer ?
#
loop_
_entity_poly.entity_id
_entity_poly.type
_entity_poly.pdbx_seq_one_letter_code
_entity_poly.pdbx_strand_id
1 'polypeptide(L)' 'MRGRRGDLVKLIWHDGIGLSLYAKRIERGHFLWPSAKDGAIHLSPSQLTCLLEGVDWRNPQKTWRPELAG' A
#
# COMPACT_ATOMS: atom_id res chain seq x y z
N MET A 1 8.60 -6.32 1.54
CA MET A 1 8.59 -7.62 0.82
C MET A 1 7.29 -7.74 0.05
N ARG A 2 7.35 -8.03 -1.26
CA ARG A 2 6.15 -8.15 -2.11
C ARG A 2 5.53 -9.54 -1.93
N GLY A 3 4.26 -9.61 -1.54
CA GLY A 3 3.50 -10.87 -1.59
C GLY A 3 3.26 -11.29 -3.04
N ARG A 4 3.28 -12.60 -3.34
CA ARG A 4 3.12 -13.15 -4.70
C ARG A 4 1.80 -12.74 -5.39
N ARG A 5 0.79 -12.38 -4.59
CA ARG A 5 -0.53 -11.91 -5.03
C ARG A 5 -0.70 -10.39 -5.04
N GLY A 6 0.27 -9.63 -4.51
CA GLY A 6 0.19 -8.17 -4.42
C GLY A 6 -0.91 -7.63 -3.50
N ASP A 7 -1.61 -8.49 -2.76
CA ASP A 7 -2.76 -8.19 -1.89
C ASP A 7 -2.36 -7.87 -0.45
N LEU A 8 -1.10 -8.09 -0.08
CA LEU A 8 -0.58 -7.90 1.28
C LEU A 8 0.58 -6.90 1.31
N VAL A 9 0.48 -5.90 2.19
CA VAL A 9 1.57 -5.00 2.54
C VAL A 9 2.03 -5.25 3.98
N LYS A 10 3.35 -5.15 4.20
CA LYS A 10 3.98 -5.21 5.51
C LYS A 10 4.88 -3.99 5.68
N LEU A 11 4.62 -3.17 6.70
CA LEU A 11 5.47 -2.06 7.13
C LEU A 11 6.12 -2.43 8.45
N ILE A 12 7.44 -2.32 8.49
CA ILE A 12 8.25 -2.60 9.67
C ILE A 12 8.97 -1.32 10.04
N TRP A 13 8.91 -0.93 11.31
CA TRP A 13 9.67 0.20 11.83
C TRP A 13 10.18 -0.12 13.23
N HIS A 14 11.34 0.46 13.56
CA HIS A 14 11.92 0.39 14.89
C HIS A 14 11.87 1.78 15.51
N ASP A 15 11.32 1.90 16.72
CA ASP A 15 11.14 3.18 17.42
C ASP A 15 12.29 3.52 18.40
N GLY A 16 13.29 2.65 18.47
CA GLY A 16 14.43 2.76 19.39
C GLY A 16 14.32 1.85 20.60
N ILE A 17 13.11 1.39 20.93
CA ILE A 17 12.83 0.49 22.06
C ILE A 17 12.41 -0.89 21.55
N GLY A 18 11.68 -0.92 20.44
CA GLY A 18 11.20 -2.16 19.85
C GLY A 18 10.88 -2.06 18.38
N LEU A 19 10.54 -3.22 17.83
CA LEU A 19 10.11 -3.38 16.45
C LEU A 19 8.58 -3.46 16.40
N SER A 20 7.99 -2.66 15.53
CA SER A 20 6.56 -2.70 15.24
C SER A 20 6.32 -3.15 13.79
N LEU A 21 5.26 -3.94 13.60
CA LEU A 21 4.82 -4.45 12.30
C LEU A 21 3.36 -4.08 12.07
N TYR A 22 3.10 -3.40 10.96
CA TYR A 22 1.77 -3.20 10.42
C TYR A 22 1.60 -4.08 9.18
N ALA A 23 0.52 -4.87 9.13
CA ALA A 23 0.18 -5.70 8.00
C ALA A 23 -1.26 -5.42 7.56
N LYS A 24 -1.44 -5.05 6.28
CA LYS A 24 -2.76 -4.84 5.67
C LYS A 24 -2.92 -5.75 4.48
N ARG A 25 -4.03 -6.50 4.45
CA ARG A 25 -4.48 -7.24 3.27
C ARG A 25 -5.70 -6.55 2.69
N ILE A 26 -5.74 -6.38 1.38
CA ILE A 26 -6.93 -5.93 0.66
C ILE A 26 -7.69 -7.14 0.12
N GLU A 27 -9.02 -7.11 0.23
CA GLU A 27 -9.86 -8.23 -0.17
C GLU A 27 -10.06 -8.32 -1.69
N ARG A 28 -9.99 -7.18 -2.38
CA ARG A 28 -10.14 -7.07 -3.83
C ARG A 28 -9.06 -6.15 -4.41
N GLY A 29 -8.44 -6.57 -5.50
CA GLY A 29 -7.37 -5.82 -6.18
C GLY A 29 -5.96 -6.17 -5.68
N HIS A 30 -5.00 -5.33 -6.05
CA HIS A 30 -3.60 -5.43 -5.63
C HIS A 30 -3.05 -4.04 -5.31
N PHE A 31 -2.08 -3.98 -4.40
CA PHE A 31 -1.37 -2.76 -4.09
C PHE A 31 -0.58 -2.28 -5.31
N LEU A 32 -0.74 -1.01 -5.65
CA LEU A 32 0.05 -0.35 -6.68
C LEU A 32 1.40 0.08 -6.12
N TRP A 33 2.37 -0.82 -6.21
CA TRP A 33 3.71 -0.56 -5.74
C TRP A 33 4.42 0.46 -6.65
N PRO A 34 4.87 1.60 -6.10
CA PRO A 34 5.69 2.52 -6.86
C PRO A 34 7.01 1.83 -7.24
N SER A 35 7.51 2.11 -8.44
CA SER A 35 8.77 1.53 -8.92
C SER A 35 9.94 2.19 -8.17
N ALA A 36 10.73 1.38 -7.45
CA ALA A 36 11.91 1.85 -6.75
C ALA A 36 13.09 1.80 -7.71
N LYS A 37 13.62 2.96 -8.13
CA LYS A 37 14.84 2.99 -8.96
C LYS A 37 16.05 2.47 -8.20
N ASP A 38 16.17 2.84 -6.93
CA ASP A 38 17.33 2.55 -6.09
C ASP A 38 17.01 1.60 -4.91
N GLY A 39 15.96 0.79 -5.05
CA GLY A 39 15.53 -0.17 -4.02
C GLY A 39 14.79 0.43 -2.82
N ALA A 40 14.79 1.76 -2.67
CA ALA A 40 13.99 2.49 -1.69
C ALA A 40 13.20 3.63 -2.35
N ILE A 41 12.08 4.02 -1.72
CA ILE A 41 11.23 5.12 -2.17
C ILE A 41 10.80 5.89 -0.92
N HIS A 42 10.93 7.21 -0.97
CA HIS A 42 10.34 8.08 0.03
C HIS A 42 8.88 8.34 -0.32
N LEU A 43 7.98 8.10 0.65
CA LEU A 43 6.56 8.41 0.52
C LEU A 43 6.22 9.53 1.49
N SER A 44 5.51 10.54 1.01
CA SER A 44 4.79 11.47 1.89
C SER A 44 3.66 10.75 2.63
N PRO A 45 3.11 11.33 3.71
CA PRO A 45 1.95 10.75 4.39
C PRO A 45 0.76 10.53 3.45
N SER A 46 0.51 11.45 2.51
CA SER A 46 -0.58 11.31 1.53
C SER A 46 -0.34 10.19 0.52
N GLN A 47 0.90 10.00 0.07
CA GLN A 47 1.27 8.88 -0.81
C GLN A 47 1.15 7.54 -0.10
N LEU A 48 1.53 7.48 1.18
CA LEU A 48 1.34 6.29 2.00
C LEU A 48 -0.14 5.95 2.16
N THR A 49 -1.00 6.95 2.44
CA THR A 49 -2.44 6.74 2.52
C THR A 49 -3.01 6.22 1.19
N CYS A 50 -2.63 6.81 0.05
CA CYS A 50 -3.07 6.32 -1.28
C CYS A 50 -2.66 4.86 -1.51
N LEU A 51 -1.40 4.51 -1.18
CA LEU A 51 -0.92 3.14 -1.28
C LEU A 51 -1.76 2.20 -0.42
N LEU A 52 -2.00 2.54 0.84
CA LEU A 52 -2.76 1.71 1.77
C LEU A 52 -4.22 1.53 1.32
N GLU A 53 -4.81 2.50 0.64
CA GLU A 53 -6.17 2.43 0.07
C GLU A 53 -6.22 1.76 -1.31
N GLY A 54 -5.08 1.37 -1.89
CA GLY A 54 -5.02 0.78 -3.24
C GLY A 54 -5.37 1.76 -4.36
N VAL A 55 -5.24 3.07 -4.10
CA VAL A 55 -5.50 4.14 -5.08
C VAL A 55 -4.26 4.36 -5.94
N ASP A 56 -4.45 4.46 -7.26
CA ASP A 56 -3.37 4.85 -8.15
C ASP A 56 -3.07 6.35 -7.95
N TRP A 57 -1.91 6.66 -7.39
CA TRP A 57 -1.47 8.03 -7.14
C TRP A 57 -0.96 8.75 -8.40
N ARG A 58 -0.70 8.03 -9.50
CA ARG A 58 -0.34 8.61 -10.81
C ARG A 58 -1.56 8.93 -11.66
N ASN A 59 -2.71 8.32 -11.34
CA ASN A 59 -4.01 8.58 -11.93
C ASN A 59 -5.08 8.30 -10.86
N PRO A 60 -5.54 9.29 -10.07
CA PRO A 60 -6.36 9.10 -8.86
C PRO A 60 -7.75 8.56 -9.14
N GLN A 61 -7.80 7.29 -9.55
CA GLN A 61 -8.97 6.47 -9.66
C GLN A 61 -8.78 5.30 -8.70
N LYS A 62 -9.83 5.00 -7.94
CA LYS A 62 -9.84 3.74 -7.19
C LYS A 62 -9.73 2.61 -8.20
N THR A 63 -8.77 1.71 -8.01
CA THR A 63 -8.64 0.49 -8.81
C THR A 63 -9.88 -0.40 -8.71
N TRP A 64 -10.74 -0.16 -7.71
CA TRP A 64 -12.02 -0.81 -7.53
C TRP A 64 -13.11 0.19 -7.13
N ARG A 65 -14.24 0.18 -7.83
CA ARG A 65 -15.46 0.91 -7.44
C ARG A 65 -16.36 -0.06 -6.65
N PRO A 66 -16.83 0.29 -5.45
CA PRO A 66 -17.86 -0.49 -4.79
C PRO A 66 -19.11 -0.51 -5.65
N GLU A 67 -19.66 -1.69 -5.91
CA GLU A 67 -21.05 -1.80 -6.34
C GLU A 67 -21.89 -1.28 -5.18
N LEU A 68 -22.62 -0.19 -5.41
CA LEU A 68 -23.67 0.26 -4.50
C LEU A 68 -24.60 -0.93 -4.29
N ALA A 69 -24.67 -1.43 -3.05
CA ALA A 69 -25.76 -2.31 -2.66
C ALA A 69 -27.04 -1.49 -2.82
N GLY A 70 -27.80 -1.81 -3.88
CA GLY A 70 -29.13 -1.26 -4.12
C GLY A 70 -30.14 -1.80 -3.12
#